data_AF-A0A4U1KZA6-F1
#
_entry.id   AF-A0A4U1KZA6-F1
#
_cell.length_a   1.000
_cell.length_b   1.000
_cell.length_c   1.000
_cell.angle_alpha   90.00
_cell.angle_beta   90.00
_cell.angle_gamma   90.00
#
_symmetry.space_group_name_H-M   'P 1'
#
loop_
_entity.id
_entity.type
_entity.pdbx_description
1 polymer ?
#
loop_
_entity_poly.entity_id
_entity_poly.type
_entity_poly.pdbx_seq_one_letter_code
_entity_poly.pdbx_strand_id
1 'polypeptide(L)'
;MLVQLGKAKRLFQFLLVVMFLFLLSGCRSSLNRIEIGDEIYFWTVEQNLDTEEFESVKVTGIVSQVVEYEDYYIVRLQGDIRPYQIDKDKFH
;
A
#
# COMPACT_ATOMS: atom_id res chain seq x y z
N MET A 1 -19.16 3.52 51.18
CA MET A 1 -19.50 3.97 49.82
C MET A 1 -18.27 4.28 48.93
N LEU A 2 -17.20 4.86 49.47
CA LEU A 2 -15.93 5.16 48.74
C LEU A 2 -15.22 3.93 48.11
N VAL A 3 -15.26 2.77 48.77
CA VAL A 3 -14.58 1.55 48.30
C VAL A 3 -15.18 1.00 47.00
N GLN A 4 -16.49 1.15 46.78
CA GLN A 4 -17.15 0.71 45.55
C GLN A 4 -16.82 1.64 44.37
N LEU A 5 -16.64 2.94 44.62
CA LEU A 5 -16.22 3.92 43.61
C LEU A 5 -14.81 3.62 43.07
N GLY A 6 -13.89 3.23 43.95
CA GLY A 6 -12.52 2.86 43.56
C GLY A 6 -12.45 1.60 42.68
N LYS A 7 -13.29 0.60 42.97
CA LYS A 7 -13.42 -0.62 42.16
C LYS A 7 -14.03 -0.33 40.79
N ALA A 8 -15.07 0.50 40.73
CA ALA A 8 -15.68 0.94 39.47
C ALA A 8 -14.69 1.73 38.59
N LYS A 9 -13.88 2.60 39.19
CA LYS A 9 -12.84 3.37 38.49
C LYS A 9 -11.77 2.47 37.86
N ARG A 10 -11.29 1.45 38.59
CA ARG A 10 -10.33 0.47 38.05
C ARG A 10 -10.94 -0.37 36.92
N LEU A 11 -12.20 -0.77 37.06
CA LEU A 11 -12.90 -1.54 36.04
C LEU A 11 -13.06 -0.73 34.74
N PHE A 12 -13.43 0.54 34.86
CA PHE A 12 -13.59 1.45 33.73
C PHE A 12 -12.25 1.75 33.03
N GLN A 13 -11.17 1.95 33.80
CA GLN A 13 -9.82 2.10 33.23
C GLN A 13 -9.39 0.85 32.45
N PHE A 14 -9.66 -0.35 32.99
CA PHE A 14 -9.32 -1.59 32.30
C PHE A 14 -10.09 -1.74 30.98
N LEU A 15 -11.40 -1.45 31.00
CA LEU A 15 -12.25 -1.45 29.80
C LEU A 15 -11.76 -0.48 28.72
N LEU A 16 -11.35 0.73 29.14
CA LEU A 16 -10.77 1.73 28.23
C LEU A 16 -9.48 1.25 27.58
N VAL A 17 -8.57 0.63 28.35
CA VAL A 17 -7.31 0.11 27.82
C VAL A 17 -7.55 -1.03 26.83
N VAL A 18 -8.47 -1.95 27.15
CA VAL A 18 -8.83 -3.05 26.25
C VAL A 18 -9.45 -2.52 24.95
N MET A 19 -10.38 -1.58 25.05
CA MET A 19 -10.99 -0.94 23.88
C MET A 19 -9.94 -0.23 23.01
N PHE A 20 -8.98 0.46 23.63
CA PHE A 20 -7.90 1.14 22.92
C PHE A 20 -6.97 0.16 22.19
N LEU A 21 -6.65 -0.97 22.81
CA LEU A 21 -5.88 -2.06 22.18
C LEU A 21 -6.63 -2.68 20.99
N PHE A 22 -7.95 -2.85 21.09
CA PHE A 22 -8.77 -3.32 19.96
C PHE A 22 -8.83 -2.32 18.81
N LEU A 23 -8.92 -1.01 19.09
CA LEU A 23 -8.87 0.04 18.07
C LEU A 23 -7.52 0.06 17.34
N LEU A 24 -6.42 -0.21 18.04
CA LEU A 24 -5.07 -0.28 17.44
C LEU A 24 -4.84 -1.56 16.61
N SER A 25 -5.59 -2.63 16.86
CA SER A 25 -5.51 -3.89 16.08
C SER A 25 -6.03 -3.74 14.64
N GLY A 26 -6.73 -2.64 14.31
CA GLY A 26 -7.24 -2.38 12.97
C GLY A 26 -6.20 -1.87 11.96
N CYS A 27 -5.01 -1.49 12.41
CA CYS A 27 -3.90 -1.07 11.56
C CYS A 27 -3.13 -2.28 11.00
N ARG A 28 -3.80 -3.15 10.25
CA ARG A 28 -3.10 -4.00 9.28
C ARG A 28 -3.10 -3.25 7.95
N SER A 29 -2.13 -2.36 7.76
CA SER A 29 -1.80 -1.90 6.41
C SER A 29 -1.59 -3.14 5.55
N SER A 30 -2.39 -3.26 4.51
CA SER A 30 -2.15 -4.21 3.42
C SER A 30 -0.72 -4.00 2.98
N LEU A 31 0.16 -4.98 3.23
CA LEU A 31 1.60 -4.86 2.98
C LEU A 31 1.96 -4.72 1.49
N ASN A 32 0.97 -4.73 0.60
CA ASN A 32 1.11 -4.91 -0.85
C ASN A 32 0.28 -3.90 -1.68
N ARG A 33 0.00 -2.73 -1.12
CA ARG A 33 -0.68 -1.67 -1.86
C ARG A 33 0.32 -0.64 -2.36
N ILE A 34 0.25 -0.34 -3.65
CA ILE A 34 1.04 0.74 -4.26
C ILE A 34 0.34 2.07 -3.95
N GLU A 35 1.06 2.99 -3.33
CA GLU A 35 0.57 4.33 -2.97
C GLU A 35 1.32 5.43 -3.72
N ILE A 36 0.72 6.62 -3.74
CA ILE A 36 1.35 7.81 -4.36
C ILE A 36 2.56 8.20 -3.51
N GLY A 37 3.71 8.38 -4.17
CA GLY A 37 4.98 8.68 -3.53
C GLY A 37 5.88 7.44 -3.31
N ASP A 38 5.35 6.23 -3.51
CA ASP A 38 6.17 5.02 -3.43
C ASP A 38 7.19 4.96 -4.56
N GLU A 39 8.40 4.50 -4.26
CA GLU A 39 9.40 4.14 -5.26
C GLU A 39 9.19 2.67 -5.65
N ILE A 40 8.87 2.41 -6.91
CA ILE A 40 8.63 1.06 -7.42
C ILE A 40 9.59 0.72 -8.55
N TYR A 41 9.83 -0.57 -8.75
CA TYR A 41 10.50 -1.07 -9.94
C TYR A 41 9.77 -2.29 -10.50
N PHE A 42 9.74 -2.41 -11.82
CA PHE A 42 9.15 -3.55 -12.51
C PHE A 42 9.84 -3.78 -13.85
N TRP A 43 9.66 -4.98 -14.41
CA TRP A 43 10.14 -5.30 -15.76
C TRP A 43 8.99 -5.18 -16.74
N THR A 44 9.23 -4.49 -17.85
CA THR A 44 8.29 -4.40 -18.96
C THR A 44 9.00 -4.76 -20.26
N VAL A 45 8.24 -5.22 -21.24
CA VAL A 45 8.76 -5.46 -22.58
C VAL A 45 8.55 -4.19 -23.38
N GLU A 46 9.63 -3.59 -23.85
CA GLU A 46 9.59 -2.42 -24.74
C GLU A 46 10.16 -2.78 -26.10
N GLN A 47 9.62 -2.16 -27.15
CA GLN A 47 10.21 -2.28 -28.48
C GLN A 47 11.41 -1.33 -28.58
N ASN A 48 12.57 -1.87 -28.91
CA ASN A 48 13.74 -1.09 -29.23
C ASN A 48 13.52 -0.41 -30.59
N LEU A 49 13.57 0.92 -30.62
CA LEU A 49 13.31 1.71 -31.83
C LEU A 49 14.43 1.58 -32.87
N ASP A 50 15.64 1.19 -32.45
CA ASP A 50 16.80 1.09 -33.33
C ASP A 50 16.92 -0.30 -33.98
N THR A 51 16.47 -1.35 -33.30
CA THR A 51 16.59 -2.74 -33.76
C THR A 51 15.25 -3.38 -34.15
N GLU A 52 14.13 -2.71 -33.86
CA GLU A 52 12.75 -3.24 -33.95
C GLU A 52 12.49 -4.49 -33.09
N GLU A 53 13.45 -4.92 -32.27
CA GLU A 53 13.33 -6.08 -31.39
C GLU A 53 12.65 -5.73 -30.07
N PHE A 54 12.04 -6.73 -29.42
CA PHE A 54 11.42 -6.58 -28.11
C PHE A 54 12.41 -6.95 -27.02
N GLU A 55 12.67 -6.02 -26.10
CA GLU A 55 13.61 -6.20 -25.00
C GLU A 55 12.92 -6.03 -23.64
N SER A 56 13.33 -6.82 -22.67
CA SER A 56 12.89 -6.68 -21.28
C SER A 56 13.68 -5.58 -20.60
N VAL A 57 13.01 -4.48 -20.29
CA VAL A 57 13.60 -3.29 -19.66
C VAL A 57 13.13 -3.19 -18.22
N LYS A 58 14.06 -2.88 -17.30
CA LYS A 58 13.72 -2.55 -15.92
C LYS A 58 13.35 -1.07 -15.82
N VAL A 59 12.13 -0.80 -15.40
CA VAL A 59 11.64 0.55 -15.11
C VAL A 59 11.69 0.75 -13.60
N THR A 60 12.20 1.91 -13.16
CA THR A 60 12.21 2.34 -11.76
C THR A 60 11.70 3.77 -11.69
N GLY A 61 10.84 4.10 -10.74
CA GLY A 61 10.39 5.48 -10.55
C GLY A 61 9.45 5.66 -9.36
N ILE A 62 9.15 6.93 -9.09
CA ILE A 62 8.24 7.35 -8.01
C ILE A 62 6.82 7.42 -8.56
N VAL A 63 5.87 6.80 -7.86
CA VAL A 63 4.45 6.80 -8.23
C VAL A 63 3.86 8.19 -8.08
N SER A 64 3.41 8.79 -9.20
CA SER A 64 2.72 10.08 -9.22
C SER A 64 1.21 9.93 -9.17
N GLN A 65 0.66 8.88 -9.77
CA GLN A 65 -0.76 8.54 -9.77
C GLN A 65 -0.92 7.01 -9.76
N VAL A 66 -1.92 6.53 -9.01
CA VAL A 66 -2.28 5.12 -8.97
C VAL A 66 -3.80 4.98 -9.02
N VAL A 67 -4.28 4.07 -9.85
CA VAL A 67 -5.67 3.61 -9.87
C VAL A 67 -5.66 2.11 -9.61
N GLU A 68 -6.41 1.69 -8.60
CA GLU A 68 -6.52 0.30 -8.19
C GLU A 68 -7.78 -0.35 -8.78
N TYR A 69 -7.59 -1.48 -9.47
CA TYR A 69 -8.66 -2.36 -9.93
C TYR A 69 -8.64 -3.67 -9.13
N GLU A 70 -9.55 -4.61 -9.43
CA GLU A 70 -9.60 -5.91 -8.76
C GLU A 70 -8.29 -6.68 -8.92
N ASP A 71 -7.81 -6.83 -10.15
CA ASP A 71 -6.68 -7.71 -10.49
C ASP A 71 -5.36 -6.96 -10.80
N TYR A 72 -5.41 -5.65 -11.04
CA TYR A 72 -4.23 -4.87 -11.46
C TYR A 72 -4.26 -3.42 -10.96
N TYR A 73 -3.11 -2.77 -11.03
CA TYR A 73 -2.93 -1.33 -10.85
C TYR A 73 -2.63 -0.66 -12.19
N ILE A 74 -3.15 0.56 -12.38
CA ILE A 74 -2.66 1.47 -13.40
C ILE A 74 -1.85 2.56 -12.70
N VAL A 75 -0.55 2.59 -12.98
CA VAL A 75 0.43 3.45 -12.32
C VAL A 75 1.03 4.44 -13.31
N ARG A 76 1.21 5.69 -12.90
CA ARG A 76 2.03 6.68 -13.61
C ARG A 76 3.21 7.05 -12.74
N LEU A 77 4.39 7.16 -13.36
CA LEU A 77 5.61 7.54 -12.69
C LEU A 77 5.87 9.04 -12.85
N GLN A 78 6.57 9.64 -11.90
CA GLN A 78 6.97 11.04 -12.00
C GLN A 78 7.99 11.22 -13.14
N GLY A 79 7.72 12.16 -14.04
CA GLY A 79 8.59 12.42 -15.21
C GLY A 79 8.36 11.47 -16.38
N ASP A 80 7.44 10.51 -16.25
CA ASP A 80 7.02 9.62 -17.34
C ASP A 80 5.57 9.94 -17.75
N ILE A 81 5.33 9.95 -19.06
CA ILE A 81 4.00 10.19 -19.64
C ILE A 81 3.19 8.91 -19.79
N ARG A 82 3.86 7.75 -19.79
CA ARG A 82 3.26 6.45 -20.05
C ARG A 82 2.56 5.91 -18.80
N PRO A 83 1.32 5.39 -18.92
CA PRO A 83 0.72 4.59 -17.87
C PRO A 83 1.23 3.15 -17.95
N TYR A 84 1.46 2.54 -16.80
CA TYR A 84 1.89 1.15 -16.67
C TYR A 84 0.80 0.33 -16.00
N GLN A 85 0.48 -0.83 -16.58
CA GLN A 85 -0.36 -1.82 -15.93
C GLN A 85 0.52 -2.80 -15.15
N ILE A 86 0.23 -2.97 -13.88
CA ILE A 86 0.96 -3.86 -12.98
C ILE A 86 -0.04 -4.85 -12.38
N ASP A 87 0.09 -6.12 -12.74
CA ASP A 87 -0.77 -7.19 -12.18
C ASP A 87 -0.46 -7.37 -10.69
N LYS A 88 -1.48 -7.46 -9.85
CA LYS A 88 -1.30 -7.60 -8.39
C LYS A 88 -0.55 -8.88 -8.02
N ASP A 89 -0.77 -9.94 -8.78
CA ASP A 89 -0.13 -11.25 -8.58
C ASP A 89 1.37 -11.26 -8.92
N LYS A 90 1.84 -10.26 -9.67
CA LYS A 90 3.25 -10.11 -10.03
C LYS A 90 4.02 -9.21 -9.06
N PHE A 91 3.34 -8.65 -8.06
CA PHE A 91 3.92 -7.80 -7.03
C PHE A 91 4.26 -8.65 -5.79
N HIS A 92 5.27 -9.51 -5.92
CA HIS A 92 5.81 -10.36 -4.85
C HIS A 92 7.34 -10.31 -4.81
#